data_AF-A0A6B3CZX7-F1
#
_entry.id   AF-A0A6B3CZX7-F1
#
_cell.length_a   1.000
_cell.length_b   1.000
_cell.length_c   1.000
_cell.angle_alpha   90.00
_cell.angle_beta   90.00
_cell.angle_gamma   90.00
#
_symmetry.space_group_name_H-M   'P 1'
#
loop_
_entity.id
_entity.type
_entity.pdbx_description
1 polymer ?
#
loop_
_entity_poly.entity_id
_entity_poly.type
_entity_poly.pdbx_seq_one_letter_code
_entity_poly.pdbx_strand_id
1 'polypeptide(L)' 'NSSTDESYHRWDAEAMARCGKELGVTIEQQSVPAAQVMTKALRMASSKSLPDIVQFDASEMPTFADAGGLVDLRTLGL' A
#
# COMPACT_ATOMS: atom_id res chain seq x y z
N ASN A 1 2.49 -10.17 15.31
CA ASN A 1 1.29 -10.29 14.47
C ASN A 1 1.40 -9.25 13.40
N SER A 2 2.15 -9.57 12.36
CA SER A 2 2.47 -8.64 11.28
C SER A 2 1.42 -8.79 10.19
N SER A 3 1.06 -7.70 9.49
CA SER A 3 0.28 -7.80 8.24
C SER A 3 0.99 -8.64 7.17
N THR A 4 2.24 -9.05 7.44
CA THR A 4 3.04 -9.94 6.61
C THR A 4 3.05 -11.41 7.01
N ASP A 5 2.29 -11.81 8.02
CA ASP A 5 2.13 -13.22 8.38
C ASP A 5 1.23 -13.93 7.33
N GLU A 6 1.55 -15.18 6.96
CA GLU A 6 0.91 -15.87 5.82
C GLU A 6 -0.62 -15.95 5.91
N SER A 7 -1.19 -16.08 7.11
CA SER A 7 -2.64 -16.13 7.31
C SER A 7 -3.32 -14.80 7.01
N TYR A 8 -2.69 -13.68 7.40
CA TYR A 8 -3.15 -12.33 7.07
C TYR A 8 -3.07 -12.09 5.56
N HIS A 9 -1.99 -12.52 4.92
CA HIS A 9 -1.85 -12.40 3.47
C HIS A 9 -2.93 -13.13 2.66
N ARG A 10 -3.33 -14.33 3.08
CA ARG A 10 -4.36 -15.09 2.36
C ARG A 10 -5.74 -14.46 2.51
N TRP A 11 -6.10 -14.06 3.73
CA TRP A 11 -7.38 -13.41 3.98
C TRP A 11 -7.50 -12.07 3.26
N ASP A 12 -6.44 -11.26 3.26
CA ASP A 12 -6.40 -9.97 2.59
C ASP A 12 -6.47 -10.13 1.06
N ALA A 13 -5.83 -11.16 0.50
CA ALA A 13 -5.95 -11.53 -0.91
C ALA A 13 -7.39 -11.89 -1.31
N GLU A 14 -8.08 -12.70 -0.52
CA GLU A 14 -9.47 -13.08 -0.80
C GLU A 14 -10.43 -11.90 -0.65
N ALA A 15 -10.23 -11.05 0.35
CA ALA A 15 -11.02 -9.85 0.56
C ALA A 15 -10.87 -8.88 -0.62
N MET A 16 -9.64 -8.60 -1.03
CA MET A 16 -9.36 -7.76 -2.19
C MET A 16 -9.91 -8.35 -3.49
N ALA A 17 -9.76 -9.66 -3.72
CA ALA A 17 -10.31 -10.30 -4.93
C ALA A 17 -11.84 -10.17 -5.01
N ARG A 18 -12.55 -10.29 -3.89
CA ARG A 18 -14.00 -10.04 -3.81
C ARG A 18 -14.35 -8.59 -4.14
N CYS A 19 -13.69 -7.63 -3.49
CA CYS A 19 -13.92 -6.21 -3.74
C CYS A 19 -13.66 -5.83 -5.20
N GLY A 20 -12.58 -6.34 -5.80
CA GLY A 20 -12.25 -6.11 -7.20
C GLY A 20 -13.34 -6.62 -8.13
N LYS A 21 -13.87 -7.80 -7.87
CA LYS A 21 -14.99 -8.37 -8.64
C LYS A 21 -16.28 -7.53 -8.52
N GLU A 22 -16.62 -7.08 -7.31
CA GLU A 22 -17.83 -6.27 -7.06
C GLU A 22 -17.76 -4.90 -7.76
N LEU A 23 -16.57 -4.30 -7.79
CA LEU A 23 -16.34 -2.98 -8.39
C LEU A 23 -15.92 -3.02 -9.87
N GLY A 24 -15.69 -4.21 -10.43
CA GLY A 24 -15.23 -4.37 -11.81
C GLY A 24 -13.79 -3.90 -12.05
N VAL A 25 -12.94 -3.95 -11.02
CA VAL A 25 -11.53 -3.52 -11.07
C VAL A 25 -10.59 -4.70 -10.82
N THR A 26 -9.39 -4.64 -11.39
CA THR A 26 -8.31 -5.59 -11.11
C THR A 26 -7.48 -5.06 -9.95
N ILE A 27 -7.26 -5.88 -8.91
CA ILE A 27 -6.37 -5.54 -7.80
C ILE A 27 -5.11 -6.39 -7.90
N GLU A 28 -3.97 -5.74 -8.09
CA GLU A 28 -2.65 -6.37 -8.08
C GLU A 28 -1.96 -6.09 -6.75
N GLN A 29 -1.69 -7.13 -5.96
CA GLN A 29 -1.03 -7.00 -4.68
C GLN A 29 0.45 -7.36 -4.76
N GLN A 30 1.28 -6.52 -4.16
CA GLN A 30 2.70 -6.78 -3.98
C GLN A 30 3.02 -6.84 -2.50
N SER A 31 3.22 -8.05 -1.97
CA SER A 31 3.69 -8.21 -0.60
C SER A 31 5.20 -8.11 -0.51
N VAL A 32 5.68 -7.42 0.52
CA VAL A 32 7.08 -7.45 0.96
C VAL A 32 7.11 -7.58 2.49
N PRO A 33 8.20 -8.12 3.07
CA PRO A 33 8.34 -8.16 4.53
C PRO A 33 8.17 -6.77 5.15
N ALA A 34 7.51 -6.67 6.31
CA ALA A 34 7.11 -5.40 6.91
C ALA A 34 8.30 -4.44 7.08
N ALA A 35 9.43 -4.97 7.56
CA ALA A 35 10.67 -4.21 7.74
C ALA A 35 11.27 -3.64 6.44
N GLN A 36 10.80 -4.09 5.27
CA GLN A 36 11.29 -3.66 3.96
C GLN A 36 10.32 -2.72 3.22
N VAL A 37 9.09 -2.56 3.72
CA VAL A 37 8.06 -1.74 3.07
C VAL A 37 8.57 -0.32 2.86
N MET A 38 9.15 0.29 3.89
CA MET A 38 9.64 1.68 3.83
C MET A 38 10.73 1.87 2.80
N THR A 39 11.80 1.09 2.89
CA THR A 39 12.94 1.18 1.97
C THR A 39 12.52 0.96 0.51
N LYS A 40 11.66 -0.03 0.25
CA LYS A 40 11.18 -0.30 -1.10
C LYS A 40 10.30 0.84 -1.61
N ALA A 41 9.37 1.31 -0.80
CA ALA A 41 8.39 2.28 -1.23
C ALA A 41 9.00 3.69 -1.43
N LEU A 42 9.99 4.10 -0.60
CA LEU A 42 10.78 5.32 -0.86
C LEU A 42 11.56 5.24 -2.19
N ARG A 43 12.16 4.08 -2.49
CA ARG A 43 12.83 3.87 -3.79
C ARG A 43 11.84 4.00 -4.95
N MET A 44 10.66 3.41 -4.83
CA MET A 44 9.61 3.49 -5.84
C MET A 44 9.05 4.91 -6.01
N ALA A 45 8.95 5.68 -4.91
CA ALA A 45 8.56 7.09 -4.96
C ALA A 45 9.55 7.90 -5.79
N SER A 46 10.85 7.74 -5.51
CA SER A 46 11.91 8.40 -6.27
C SER A 46 11.93 8.02 -7.75
N SER A 47 11.57 6.79 -8.11
CA SER A 47 11.48 6.32 -9.50
C SER A 47 10.12 6.53 -10.16
N LYS A 48 9.17 7.19 -9.48
CA LYS A 48 7.80 7.41 -9.96
C LYS A 48 7.10 6.11 -10.36
N SER A 49 7.31 5.06 -9.58
CA SER A 49 6.78 3.72 -9.84
C SER A 49 6.04 3.14 -8.64
N LEU A 50 5.51 4.00 -7.76
CA LEU A 50 4.66 3.57 -6.65
C LEU A 50 3.37 2.91 -7.16
N PRO A 51 2.81 1.94 -6.41
CA PRO A 51 1.44 1.51 -6.64
C PRO A 51 0.48 2.64 -6.27
N ASP A 52 -0.78 2.50 -6.68
CA ASP A 52 -1.83 3.49 -6.39
C ASP A 52 -2.11 3.62 -4.87
N ILE A 53 -1.95 2.51 -4.14
CA ILE A 53 -2.17 2.44 -2.69
C ILE A 53 -0.95 1.77 -2.04
N VAL A 54 -0.42 2.42 -1.00
CA VAL A 54 0.64 1.85 -0.15
C VAL A 54 0.11 1.71 1.27
N GLN A 55 0.25 0.52 1.84
CA GLN A 55 -0.03 0.27 3.26
C GLN A 55 1.29 0.22 4.04
N PHE A 56 1.43 1.06 5.05
CA PHE A 56 2.61 1.16 5.91
C PHE A 56 2.20 1.60 7.33
N ASP A 57 3.13 1.50 8.29
CA ASP A 57 2.88 1.89 9.67
C ASP A 57 2.73 3.41 9.81
N ALA A 58 1.81 3.85 10.67
CA ALA A 58 1.56 5.27 10.89
C ALA A 58 2.81 6.04 11.36
N SER A 59 3.77 5.40 12.03
CA SER A 59 5.04 6.01 12.44
C SER A 59 5.86 6.54 11.26
N GLU A 60 5.64 6.00 10.07
CA GLU A 60 6.42 6.30 8.87
C GLU A 60 5.79 7.39 7.99
N MET A 61 4.58 7.83 8.34
CA MET A 61 3.83 8.86 7.61
C MET A 61 4.62 10.16 7.39
N PRO A 62 5.36 10.72 8.38
CA PRO A 62 6.12 11.96 8.17
C PRO A 62 7.19 11.82 7.09
N THR A 63 7.97 10.73 7.10
CA THR A 63 9.01 10.45 6.10
C THR A 63 8.43 10.35 4.69
N PHE A 64 7.26 9.73 4.56
CA PHE A 64 6.54 9.61 3.29
C PHE A 64 6.02 10.94 2.76
N ALA A 65 5.51 11.78 3.66
CA ALA A 65 5.05 13.13 3.34
C ALA A 65 6.21 14.00 2.82
N ASP A 66 7.35 13.98 3.52
CA ASP A 66 8.54 14.75 3.14
C ASP A 66 9.11 14.34 1.78
N ALA A 67 8.99 13.05 1.43
CA ALA A 67 9.39 12.54 0.12
C ALA A 67 8.42 12.91 -1.02
N GLY A 68 7.30 13.59 -0.72
CA GLY A 68 6.25 13.90 -1.70
C GLY A 68 5.50 12.66 -2.18
N GLY A 69 5.55 11.56 -1.42
CA GLY A 69 4.95 10.27 -1.78
C GLY A 69 3.46 10.14 -1.42
N LEU A 70 2.85 11.20 -0.86
CA LEU A 70 1.46 11.19 -0.41
C LEU A 70 0.60 12.15 -1.23
N VAL A 71 -0.63 11.72 -1.49
CA VAL A 71 -1.70 12.57 -2.05
C VAL A 71 -2.60 13.03 -0.89
N ASP A 72 -2.93 14.33 -0.86
CA ASP A 72 -3.90 14.86 0.10
C ASP A 72 -5.31 14.40 -0.27
N LEU A 73 -5.91 13.55 0.58
CA LEU A 73 -7.24 12.98 0.33
C LEU A 73 -8.34 14.04 0.17
N ARG A 74 -8.21 15.22 0.79
CA ARG A 74 -9.17 16.32 0.66
C ARG A 74 -9.25 16.86 -0.76
N THR A 75 -8.19 16.67 -1.54
CA THR A 75 -8.14 17.07 -2.96
C THR A 75 -8.87 16.09 -3.88
N LEU A 76 -9.18 14.88 -3.38
CA LEU A 76 -9.86 13.84 -4.13
C LEU A 76 -11.39 13.91 -4.00
N GLY A 77 -11.93 14.83 -3.19
CA GLY A 77 -13.37 14.97 -2.96
C GLY A 77 -14.00 13.84 -2.15
N LEU A 78 -13.18 13.14 -1.36
CA LEU A 78 -13.58 12.12 -0.38
C LEU A 78 -14.01 12.75 0.95
#